data_AF-A0A2E4HKV1-F1
#
_entry.id   AF-A0A2E4HKV1-F1
#
_cell.length_a   1.000
_cell.length_b   1.000
_cell.length_c   1.000
_cell.angle_alpha   90.00
_cell.angle_beta   90.00
_cell.angle_gamma   90.00
#
_symmetry.space_group_name_H-M   'P 1'
#
loop_
_entity.id
_entity.type
_entity.pdbx_description
1 polymer ?
#
loop_
_entity_poly.entity_id
_entity_poly.type
_entity_poly.pdbx_seq_one_letter_code
_entity_poly.pdbx_strand_id
1 'polypeptide(L)'
;MDTILEPMTCILRIILLNYKEKGTKISISNNSIHYNPPTMYQGLIRGINRDKREDLHNLYNPILKSFEWYPINDKNKHYIYFYNKCSQGINILLDTYEKNTIIYYALQHYNKLINESLSSKVINESSTLNDNDNSCFNKIKNIWKSDELNIIYNILIFIENNGPQKEVYIKVIDDIINMKEKEIQSILSNHTIQDPNLGKSSSE
;
A
#
# COMPACT_ATOMS: atom_id res chain seq x y z
N MET A 1 12.45 -13.24 -2.04
CA MET A 1 12.51 -11.91 -2.66
C MET A 1 11.54 -11.05 -1.88
N ASP A 2 12.01 -9.96 -1.30
CA ASP A 2 11.15 -9.09 -0.49
C ASP A 2 10.05 -8.49 -1.38
N THR A 3 8.83 -8.43 -0.88
CA THR A 3 7.70 -7.95 -1.67
C THR A 3 7.81 -6.45 -1.87
N ILE A 4 8.03 -6.01 -3.10
CA ILE A 4 8.02 -4.58 -3.47
C ILE A 4 6.58 -4.14 -3.66
N LEU A 5 6.08 -3.27 -2.80
CA LEU A 5 4.81 -2.56 -3.03
C LEU A 5 5.10 -1.20 -3.65
N GLU A 6 4.37 -0.85 -4.70
CA GLU A 6 4.41 0.52 -5.20
C GLU A 6 3.72 1.46 -4.19
N PRO A 7 4.33 2.61 -3.87
CA PRO A 7 3.87 3.48 -2.79
C PRO A 7 2.40 3.90 -2.87
N MET A 8 1.91 4.41 -4.00
CA MET A 8 0.52 4.88 -4.10
C MET A 8 -0.47 3.71 -4.07
N THR A 9 -0.12 2.58 -4.70
CA THR A 9 -0.89 1.34 -4.64
C THR A 9 -1.05 0.87 -3.20
N CYS A 10 0.02 0.89 -2.41
CA CYS A 10 -0.02 0.59 -0.98
C CYS A 10 -1.02 1.52 -0.25
N ILE A 11 -0.93 2.83 -0.47
CA ILE A 11 -1.84 3.81 0.13
C ILE A 11 -3.30 3.52 -0.25
N LEU A 12 -3.59 3.35 -1.53
CA LEU A 12 -4.94 3.09 -2.03
C LEU A 12 -5.52 1.76 -1.51
N ARG A 13 -4.70 0.71 -1.40
CA ARG A 13 -5.09 -0.56 -0.79
C ARG A 13 -5.48 -0.41 0.68
N ILE A 14 -4.73 0.39 1.44
CA ILE A 14 -5.07 0.67 2.84
C ILE A 14 -6.35 1.53 2.91
N ILE A 15 -6.56 2.48 1.99
CA ILE A 15 -7.81 3.25 1.90
C ILE A 15 -9.02 2.33 1.72
N LEU A 16 -8.93 1.30 0.87
CA LEU A 16 -10.05 0.39 0.63
C LEU A 16 -10.47 -0.42 1.88
N LEU A 17 -9.63 -0.53 2.91
CA LEU A 17 -10.02 -1.13 4.21
C LEU A 17 -11.17 -0.39 4.88
N ASN A 18 -11.32 0.92 4.62
CA ASN A 18 -12.43 1.72 5.15
C ASN A 18 -13.82 1.21 4.72
N TYR A 19 -13.86 0.36 3.69
CA TYR A 19 -15.09 -0.19 3.14
C TYR A 19 -15.18 -1.72 3.29
N LYS A 20 -14.30 -2.33 4.10
CA LYS A 20 -14.33 -3.77 4.41
C LYS A 20 -15.01 -4.02 5.77
N GLU A 21 -15.35 -5.28 6.01
CA GLU A 21 -15.93 -5.71 7.29
C GLU A 21 -14.96 -5.49 8.45
N LYS A 22 -15.48 -5.12 9.62
CA LYS A 22 -14.68 -4.94 10.83
C LYS A 22 -13.94 -6.24 11.18
N GLY A 23 -12.66 -6.15 11.50
CA GLY A 23 -11.82 -7.32 11.79
C GLY A 23 -11.14 -7.93 10.55
N THR A 24 -11.32 -7.33 9.37
CA THR A 24 -10.57 -7.69 8.17
C THR A 24 -9.08 -7.46 8.39
N LYS A 25 -8.29 -8.52 8.19
CA LYS A 25 -6.82 -8.47 8.21
C LYS A 25 -6.27 -8.30 6.81
N ILE A 26 -4.96 -8.09 6.72
CA ILE A 26 -4.24 -8.03 5.44
C ILE A 26 -3.08 -9.00 5.42
N SER A 27 -2.69 -9.42 4.22
CA SER A 27 -1.44 -10.12 3.93
C SER A 27 -0.81 -9.52 2.68
N ILE A 28 0.52 -9.58 2.58
CA ILE A 28 1.27 -8.96 1.50
C ILE A 28 1.96 -10.08 0.72
N SER A 29 1.64 -10.20 -0.56
CA SER A 29 2.26 -11.19 -1.44
C SER A 29 2.05 -10.80 -2.90
N ASN A 30 2.96 -11.23 -3.78
CA ASN A 30 2.90 -10.93 -5.21
C ASN A 30 2.77 -9.42 -5.49
N ASN A 31 3.51 -8.58 -4.77
CA ASN A 31 3.49 -7.11 -4.95
C ASN A 31 2.10 -6.47 -4.75
N SER A 32 1.21 -7.15 -4.02
CA SER A 32 -0.15 -6.71 -3.74
C SER A 32 -0.50 -6.89 -2.26
N ILE A 33 -1.47 -6.09 -1.80
CA ILE A 33 -2.11 -6.26 -0.49
C ILE A 33 -3.42 -7.03 -0.68
N HIS A 34 -3.57 -8.13 0.06
CA HIS A 34 -4.76 -8.99 0.02
C HIS A 34 -5.57 -8.86 1.31
N TYR A 35 -6.90 -8.83 1.20
CA TYR A 35 -7.80 -8.73 2.34
C TYR A 35 -8.25 -10.11 2.83
N ASN A 36 -8.14 -10.31 4.13
CA ASN A 36 -8.52 -11.54 4.82
C ASN A 36 -9.73 -11.24 5.73
N PRO A 37 -10.98 -11.44 5.25
CA PRO A 37 -12.18 -11.16 6.03
C PRO A 37 -12.25 -12.05 7.29
N PRO A 38 -12.97 -11.62 8.33
CA PRO A 38 -13.12 -12.40 9.56
C PRO A 38 -13.97 -13.66 9.28
N THR A 39 -13.34 -14.82 9.08
CA THR A 39 -14.07 -16.08 8.90
C THR A 39 -14.76 -16.54 10.19
N MET A 40 -15.99 -17.05 10.13
CA MET A 40 -16.74 -17.61 11.27
C MET A 40 -16.01 -18.74 12.03
N TYR A 41 -15.07 -19.44 11.38
CA TYR A 41 -14.28 -20.54 11.98
C TYR A 41 -12.95 -20.07 12.62
N GLN A 42 -12.99 -18.96 13.36
CA GLN A 42 -11.84 -18.28 13.96
C GLN A 42 -11.02 -19.12 14.98
N GLY A 43 -11.54 -20.24 15.47
CA GLY A 43 -10.85 -21.10 16.46
C GLY A 43 -9.78 -22.03 15.88
N LEU A 44 -10.05 -22.67 14.74
CA LEU A 44 -9.19 -23.74 14.19
C LEU A 44 -7.99 -23.21 13.41
N ILE A 45 -8.10 -22.00 12.83
CA ILE A 45 -7.07 -21.40 11.97
C ILE A 45 -6.03 -20.59 12.78
N ARG A 46 -6.29 -20.30 14.07
CA ARG A 46 -5.37 -19.53 14.94
C ARG A 46 -4.02 -20.22 15.17
N GLY A 47 -3.96 -21.55 15.07
CA GLY A 47 -2.72 -22.33 15.23
C GLY A 47 -1.81 -22.33 14.00
N ILE A 48 -2.38 -22.31 12.79
CA ILE A 48 -1.63 -22.45 11.53
C ILE A 48 -1.16 -21.10 10.96
N ASN A 49 -1.90 -20.01 11.21
CA ASN A 49 -1.64 -18.68 10.61
C ASN A 49 -0.75 -17.76 11.47
N ARG A 50 0.06 -18.29 12.40
CA ARG A 50 1.04 -17.46 13.14
C ARG A 50 2.20 -16.99 12.25
N ASP A 51 2.58 -17.77 11.22
CA ASP A 51 3.74 -17.46 10.36
C ASP A 51 3.49 -16.37 9.29
N LYS A 52 2.26 -16.19 8.79
CA LYS A 52 1.97 -15.25 7.68
C LYS A 52 1.70 -13.80 8.12
N ARG A 53 1.85 -13.51 9.41
CA ARG A 53 1.50 -12.21 10.02
C ARG A 53 2.69 -11.28 10.17
N GLU A 54 3.87 -11.73 9.78
CA GLU A 54 5.10 -10.96 9.88
C GLU A 54 5.25 -9.97 8.73
N ASP A 55 4.60 -10.20 7.57
CA ASP A 55 4.80 -9.39 6.37
C ASP A 55 4.29 -7.94 6.46
N LEU A 56 3.58 -7.53 7.51
CA LEU A 56 3.14 -6.12 7.66
C LEU A 56 4.32 -5.14 7.75
N HIS A 57 5.53 -5.61 8.10
CA HIS A 57 6.74 -4.78 8.03
C HIS A 57 6.99 -4.24 6.62
N ASN A 58 6.52 -4.95 5.58
CA ASN A 58 6.63 -4.53 4.18
C ASN A 58 5.80 -3.27 3.86
N LEU A 59 4.98 -2.75 4.78
CA LEU A 59 4.29 -1.47 4.63
C LEU A 59 5.19 -0.26 4.90
N TYR A 60 6.29 -0.43 5.65
CA TYR A 60 7.11 0.70 6.10
C TYR A 60 7.71 1.49 4.93
N ASN A 61 8.47 0.79 4.07
CA ASN A 61 9.14 1.39 2.92
C ASN A 61 8.17 2.06 1.92
N PRO A 62 7.08 1.42 1.47
CA PRO A 62 6.15 2.07 0.54
C PRO A 62 5.43 3.27 1.17
N ILE A 63 5.13 3.25 2.48
CA ILE A 63 4.56 4.42 3.15
C ILE A 63 5.55 5.59 3.13
N LEU A 64 6.81 5.38 3.52
CA LEU A 64 7.82 6.46 3.47
C LEU A 64 8.04 6.97 2.04
N LYS A 65 8.17 6.06 1.07
CA LYS A 65 8.35 6.43 -0.34
C LYS A 65 7.14 7.16 -0.92
N SER A 66 5.94 6.96 -0.36
CA SER A 66 4.75 7.68 -0.82
C SER A 66 4.90 9.19 -0.61
N PHE A 67 5.48 9.61 0.51
CA PHE A 67 5.72 11.02 0.81
C PHE A 67 6.73 11.66 -0.15
N GLU A 68 7.69 10.89 -0.64
CA GLU A 68 8.70 11.34 -1.61
C GLU A 68 8.14 11.40 -3.03
N TRP A 69 7.44 10.36 -3.47
CA TRP A 69 6.96 10.24 -4.85
C TRP A 69 5.67 11.01 -5.10
N TYR A 70 4.83 11.12 -4.06
CA TYR A 70 3.53 11.76 -4.09
C TYR A 70 3.44 12.82 -2.97
N PRO A 71 4.31 13.85 -3.02
CA PRO A 71 4.40 14.85 -1.96
C PRO A 71 3.18 15.77 -1.95
N ILE A 72 2.71 16.12 -0.76
CA ILE A 72 1.67 17.14 -0.59
C ILE A 72 2.24 18.50 -0.98
N ASN A 73 1.59 19.15 -1.95
CA ASN A 73 1.87 20.53 -2.33
C ASN A 73 0.60 21.20 -2.87
N ASP A 74 0.67 22.50 -3.15
CA ASP A 74 -0.50 23.29 -3.57
C ASP A 74 -1.13 22.81 -4.89
N LYS A 75 -0.39 22.09 -5.74
CA LYS A 75 -0.87 21.56 -7.02
C LYS A 75 -1.57 20.21 -6.87
N ASN A 76 -1.22 19.41 -5.86
CA ASN A 76 -1.70 18.03 -5.68
C ASN A 76 -2.40 17.83 -4.32
N LYS A 77 -3.36 18.70 -4.01
CA LYS A 77 -4.08 18.65 -2.72
C LYS A 77 -4.89 17.36 -2.51
N HIS A 78 -5.21 16.62 -3.57
CA HIS A 78 -5.89 15.33 -3.45
C HIS A 78 -5.06 14.27 -2.67
N TYR A 79 -3.73 14.42 -2.60
CA TYR A 79 -2.91 13.55 -1.73
C TYR A 79 -3.17 13.75 -0.24
N ILE A 80 -3.59 14.95 0.18
CA ILE A 80 -4.05 15.17 1.56
C ILE A 80 -5.24 14.26 1.85
N TYR A 81 -6.17 14.14 0.91
CA TYR A 81 -7.33 13.27 1.07
C TYR A 81 -6.91 11.79 1.14
N PHE A 82 -6.03 11.33 0.24
CA PHE A 82 -5.53 9.95 0.27
C PHE A 82 -4.82 9.60 1.58
N TYR A 83 -3.93 10.45 2.07
CA TYR A 83 -3.22 10.19 3.33
C TYR A 83 -4.15 10.22 4.54
N ASN A 84 -5.15 11.11 4.58
CA ASN A 84 -6.18 11.07 5.61
C ASN A 84 -6.98 9.76 5.59
N LYS A 85 -7.36 9.28 4.41
CA LYS A 85 -8.06 8.00 4.25
C LYS A 85 -7.20 6.79 4.55
N CYS A 86 -5.91 6.87 4.25
CA CYS A 86 -4.96 5.84 4.61
C CYS A 86 -4.82 5.73 6.12
N SER A 87 -4.67 6.86 6.83
CA SER A 87 -4.68 6.93 8.30
C SER A 87 -5.95 6.28 8.90
N GLN A 88 -7.12 6.55 8.33
CA GLN A 88 -8.38 5.86 8.71
C GLN A 88 -8.30 4.34 8.49
N GLY A 89 -7.76 3.90 7.35
CA GLY A 89 -7.56 2.48 7.06
C GLY A 89 -6.58 1.79 8.02
N ILE A 90 -5.50 2.46 8.42
CA ILE A 90 -4.56 1.96 9.45
C ILE A 90 -5.26 1.83 10.80
N ASN A 91 -6.13 2.76 11.17
CA ASN A 91 -6.89 2.66 12.42
C ASN A 91 -7.79 1.41 12.45
N ILE A 92 -8.36 1.00 11.31
CA ILE A 92 -9.12 -0.27 11.21
C ILE A 92 -8.23 -1.48 11.48
N LEU A 93 -6.97 -1.47 11.01
CA LEU A 93 -6.02 -2.52 11.34
C LEU A 93 -5.64 -2.48 12.82
N LEU A 94 -5.41 -1.31 13.40
CA LEU A 94 -5.12 -1.15 14.84
C LEU A 94 -6.25 -1.72 15.72
N ASP A 95 -7.51 -1.57 15.31
CA ASP A 95 -8.67 -2.16 15.98
C ASP A 95 -8.80 -3.68 15.77
N THR A 96 -8.15 -4.21 14.73
CA THR A 96 -8.20 -5.62 14.33
C THR A 96 -7.10 -6.46 14.98
N TYR A 97 -5.91 -5.88 15.17
CA TYR A 97 -4.77 -6.55 15.78
C TYR A 97 -4.75 -6.40 17.30
N GLU A 98 -4.21 -7.41 17.98
CA GLU A 98 -4.09 -7.41 19.44
C GLU A 98 -3.13 -6.29 19.89
N LYS A 99 -3.57 -5.52 20.89
CA LYS A 99 -2.77 -4.43 21.49
C LYS A 99 -1.47 -4.97 22.09
N ASN A 100 -0.45 -4.12 22.14
CA ASN A 100 0.88 -4.43 22.67
C ASN A 100 1.65 -5.53 21.92
N THR A 101 1.22 -5.89 20.72
CA THR A 101 2.01 -6.74 19.80
C THR A 101 2.95 -5.90 18.95
N ILE A 102 4.00 -6.51 18.39
CA ILE A 102 4.92 -5.85 17.45
C ILE A 102 4.16 -5.25 16.27
N ILE A 103 3.19 -5.98 15.73
CA ILE A 103 2.33 -5.53 14.62
C ILE A 103 1.56 -4.27 15.02
N TYR A 104 0.98 -4.27 16.22
CA TYR A 104 0.25 -3.10 16.72
C TYR A 104 1.15 -1.87 16.83
N TYR A 105 2.35 -2.01 17.40
CA TYR A 105 3.31 -0.90 17.48
C TYR A 105 3.80 -0.43 16.10
N ALA A 106 4.03 -1.34 15.15
CA ALA A 106 4.38 -1.00 13.78
C ALA A 106 3.27 -0.19 13.10
N LEU A 107 2.01 -0.62 13.22
CA LEU A 107 0.85 0.11 12.69
C LEU A 107 0.70 1.49 13.35
N GLN A 108 0.92 1.60 14.66
CA GLN A 108 0.90 2.90 15.34
C GLN A 108 1.98 3.83 14.78
N HIS A 109 3.18 3.29 14.54
CA HIS A 109 4.27 4.05 13.95
C HIS A 109 3.92 4.51 12.53
N TYR A 110 3.37 3.64 11.68
CA TYR A 110 2.95 3.99 10.32
C TYR A 110 1.87 5.08 10.32
N ASN A 111 0.89 4.97 11.21
CA ASN A 111 -0.15 6.00 11.35
C ASN A 111 0.44 7.35 11.76
N LYS A 112 1.40 7.33 12.70
CA LYS A 112 2.11 8.53 13.14
C LYS A 112 2.86 9.19 11.97
N LEU A 113 3.60 8.42 11.17
CA LEU A 113 4.30 8.95 9.99
C LEU A 113 3.37 9.63 8.99
N ILE A 114 2.21 9.01 8.70
CA ILE A 114 1.20 9.60 7.81
C ILE A 114 0.66 10.91 8.39
N ASN A 115 0.33 10.94 9.69
CA ASN A 115 -0.17 12.15 10.33
C ASN A 115 0.89 13.26 10.38
N GLU A 116 2.16 12.92 10.59
CA GLU A 116 3.28 13.86 10.51
C GLU A 116 3.43 14.43 9.11
N SER A 117 3.30 13.62 8.05
CA SER A 117 3.32 14.11 6.66
C SER A 117 2.13 15.02 6.30
N LEU A 118 1.02 14.91 7.04
CA LEU A 118 -0.17 15.74 6.88
C LEU A 118 -0.02 17.08 7.61
N SER A 119 0.53 17.06 8.83
CA SER A 119 0.69 18.25 9.68
C SER A 119 1.86 19.12 9.25
N SER A 120 2.96 18.45 8.98
CA SER A 120 4.16 19.05 8.45
C SER A 120 3.95 18.96 6.95
N LYS A 121 3.75 20.07 6.24
CA LYS A 121 3.89 20.09 4.78
C LYS A 121 5.36 19.78 4.44
N VAL A 122 5.86 18.59 4.80
CA VAL A 122 7.29 18.30 4.93
C VAL A 122 7.91 18.57 3.58
N ILE A 123 8.67 19.67 3.57
CA ILE A 123 9.65 19.99 2.56
C ILE A 123 10.66 18.86 2.65
N ASN A 124 10.73 18.10 1.57
CA ASN A 124 11.64 16.99 1.38
C ASN A 124 13.06 17.40 1.78
N GLU A 125 13.58 16.88 2.88
CA GLU A 125 14.99 16.50 2.88
C GLU A 125 15.06 15.24 2.03
N SER A 126 15.29 15.44 0.73
CA SER A 126 15.70 14.38 -0.16
C SER A 126 16.95 13.75 0.45
N SER A 127 16.80 12.61 1.12
CA SER A 127 17.90 11.66 1.14
C SER A 127 18.06 11.23 -0.30
N THR A 128 18.99 11.89 -1.00
CA THR A 128 19.59 11.38 -2.22
C THR A 128 20.30 10.09 -1.86
N LEU A 129 19.53 9.02 -1.67
CA LEU A 129 20.03 7.70 -1.98
C LEU A 129 20.37 7.79 -3.45
N ASN A 130 21.63 7.54 -3.79
CA ASN A 130 22.09 7.48 -5.17
C ASN A 130 21.20 6.47 -5.90
N ASP A 131 20.16 6.97 -6.55
CA ASP A 131 19.30 6.20 -7.43
C ASP A 131 20.21 5.81 -8.60
N ASN A 132 20.82 4.63 -8.49
CA ASN A 132 21.34 3.94 -9.65
C ASN A 132 20.18 3.90 -10.64
N ASP A 133 20.35 4.56 -11.79
CA ASP A 133 19.41 4.75 -12.91
C ASP A 133 18.92 3.40 -13.47
N ASN A 134 18.19 2.63 -12.67
CA ASN A 134 17.60 1.37 -13.08
C ASN A 134 16.30 1.71 -13.81
N SER A 135 16.26 1.43 -15.10
CA SER A 135 15.08 1.55 -15.94
C SER A 135 13.81 0.96 -15.28
N CYS A 136 13.96 -0.11 -14.50
CA CYS A 136 12.87 -0.73 -13.74
C CYS A 136 12.26 0.20 -12.67
N PHE A 137 13.11 0.83 -11.86
CA PHE A 137 12.67 1.73 -10.79
C PHE A 137 11.94 2.95 -11.36
N ASN A 138 12.50 3.56 -12.41
CA ASN A 138 11.86 4.68 -13.09
C ASN A 138 10.53 4.30 -13.74
N LYS A 139 10.36 3.06 -14.21
CA LYS A 139 9.05 2.57 -14.70
C LYS A 139 8.03 2.45 -13.57
N ILE A 140 8.42 1.86 -12.43
CA ILE A 140 7.53 1.71 -11.26
C ILE A 140 7.13 3.07 -10.71
N LYS A 141 8.09 4.01 -10.57
CA LYS A 141 7.86 5.37 -10.09
C LYS A 141 6.83 6.16 -10.92
N ASN A 142 6.77 5.89 -12.21
CA ASN A 142 5.89 6.59 -13.15
C ASN A 142 4.64 5.79 -13.54
N ILE A 143 4.30 4.73 -12.79
CA ILE A 143 3.19 3.85 -13.16
C ILE A 143 1.82 4.53 -13.04
N TRP A 144 1.67 5.45 -12.08
CA TRP A 144 0.45 6.22 -11.88
C TRP A 144 0.50 7.52 -12.66
N LYS A 145 -0.50 7.75 -13.50
CA LYS A 145 -0.74 9.05 -14.12
C LYS A 145 -1.62 9.90 -13.20
N SER A 146 -1.39 11.22 -13.22
CA SER A 146 -2.16 12.18 -12.42
C SER A 146 -3.67 12.06 -12.69
N ASP A 147 -4.09 11.87 -13.95
CA ASP A 147 -5.50 11.73 -14.31
C ASP A 147 -6.15 10.48 -13.70
N GLU A 148 -5.41 9.36 -13.62
CA GLU A 148 -5.90 8.13 -12.99
C GLU A 148 -6.13 8.34 -11.49
N LEU A 149 -5.21 9.05 -10.82
CA LEU A 149 -5.35 9.41 -9.41
C LEU A 149 -6.49 10.40 -9.18
N ASN A 150 -6.70 11.35 -10.08
CA ASN A 150 -7.85 12.26 -10.03
C ASN A 150 -9.18 11.52 -10.20
N ILE A 151 -9.24 10.52 -11.08
CA ILE A 151 -10.42 9.66 -11.23
C ILE A 151 -10.71 8.94 -9.91
N ILE A 152 -9.71 8.28 -9.31
CA ILE A 152 -9.88 7.58 -8.03
C ILE A 152 -10.33 8.53 -6.93
N TYR A 153 -9.71 9.72 -6.84
CA TYR A 153 -10.11 10.76 -5.89
C TYR A 153 -11.58 11.13 -6.04
N ASN A 154 -12.04 11.43 -7.26
CA ASN A 154 -13.43 11.78 -7.51
C ASN A 154 -14.40 10.64 -7.17
N ILE A 155 -14.04 9.38 -7.46
CA ILE A 155 -14.85 8.22 -7.10
C ILE A 155 -14.94 8.07 -5.58
N LEU A 156 -13.83 8.26 -4.84
CA LEU A 156 -13.83 8.19 -3.37
C LEU A 156 -14.70 9.29 -2.74
N ILE A 157 -14.61 10.52 -3.25
CA ILE A 157 -15.52 11.61 -2.83
C ILE A 157 -16.97 11.27 -3.16
N PHE A 158 -17.24 10.66 -4.31
CA PHE A 158 -18.58 10.23 -4.69
C PHE A 158 -19.12 9.14 -3.74
N ILE A 159 -18.29 8.18 -3.35
CA ILE A 159 -18.64 7.10 -2.39
C ILE A 159 -19.07 7.66 -1.03
N GLU A 160 -18.44 8.74 -0.56
CA GLU A 160 -18.83 9.37 0.71
C GLU A 160 -20.20 10.05 0.65
N ASN A 161 -20.53 10.60 -0.51
CA ASN A 161 -21.73 11.41 -0.70
C ASN A 161 -22.93 10.59 -1.18
N ASN A 162 -22.72 9.40 -1.74
CA ASN A 162 -23.78 8.57 -2.31
C ASN A 162 -23.97 7.30 -1.48
N GLY A 163 -25.22 7.04 -1.11
CA GLY A 163 -25.65 5.92 -0.27
C GLY A 163 -25.50 4.52 -0.92
N PRO A 164 -26.52 3.64 -0.86
CA PRO A 164 -26.39 2.17 -0.90
C PRO A 164 -25.84 1.51 -2.21
N GLN A 165 -25.25 2.26 -3.14
CA GLN A 165 -24.63 1.75 -4.38
C GLN A 165 -23.10 1.88 -4.39
N LYS A 166 -22.48 2.21 -3.26
CA LYS A 166 -21.03 2.43 -3.11
C LYS A 166 -20.19 1.22 -3.54
N GLU A 167 -20.72 0.00 -3.45
CA GLU A 167 -20.01 -1.24 -3.75
C GLU A 167 -19.54 -1.31 -5.20
N VAL A 168 -20.32 -0.76 -6.14
CA VAL A 168 -19.94 -0.70 -7.56
C VAL A 168 -18.72 0.20 -7.74
N TYR A 169 -18.72 1.38 -7.10
CA TYR A 169 -17.63 2.35 -7.18
C TYR A 169 -16.36 1.85 -6.48
N ILE A 170 -16.50 1.18 -5.34
CA ILE A 170 -15.39 0.53 -4.63
C ILE A 170 -14.76 -0.53 -5.54
N LYS A 171 -15.58 -1.34 -6.24
CA LYS A 171 -15.09 -2.34 -7.19
C LYS A 171 -14.34 -1.70 -8.36
N VAL A 172 -14.80 -0.57 -8.90
CA VAL A 172 -14.08 0.16 -9.95
C VAL A 172 -12.69 0.57 -9.47
N ILE A 173 -12.57 1.12 -8.26
CA ILE A 173 -11.26 1.48 -7.70
C ILE A 173 -10.38 0.22 -7.52
N ASP A 174 -10.96 -0.87 -7.00
CA ASP A 174 -10.25 -2.15 -6.82
C ASP A 174 -9.71 -2.68 -8.16
N ASP A 175 -10.51 -2.63 -9.22
CA ASP A 175 -10.13 -3.07 -10.57
C ASP A 175 -9.01 -2.20 -11.16
N ILE A 176 -9.02 -0.88 -10.95
CA ILE A 176 -7.95 0.03 -11.38
C ILE A 176 -6.64 -0.31 -10.64
N ILE A 177 -6.70 -0.53 -9.32
CA ILE A 177 -5.52 -0.89 -8.53
C ILE A 177 -4.98 -2.26 -8.97
N ASN A 178 -5.86 -3.26 -9.15
CA ASN A 178 -5.51 -4.59 -9.64
C ASN A 178 -4.79 -4.53 -11.00
N MET A 179 -5.21 -3.62 -11.89
CA MET A 179 -4.55 -3.39 -13.17
C MET A 179 -3.11 -2.90 -12.98
N LYS A 180 -2.88 -1.95 -12.07
CA LYS A 180 -1.54 -1.42 -11.77
C LYS A 180 -0.63 -2.45 -11.12
N GLU A 181 -1.14 -3.25 -10.20
CA GLU A 181 -0.38 -4.34 -9.59
C GLU A 181 0.08 -5.39 -10.61
N LYS A 182 -0.76 -5.74 -11.58
CA LYS A 182 -0.36 -6.62 -12.69
C LYS A 182 0.72 -6.00 -13.57
N GLU A 183 0.65 -4.70 -13.83
CA GLU A 183 1.67 -3.97 -14.57
C GLU A 183 3.01 -3.97 -13.81
N ILE A 184 3.00 -3.76 -12.48
CA ILE A 184 4.19 -3.88 -11.61
C ILE A 184 4.78 -5.28 -11.68
N GLN A 185 3.95 -6.31 -11.51
CA GLN A 185 4.39 -7.71 -11.59
C GLN A 185 5.05 -8.02 -12.95
N SER A 186 4.50 -7.50 -14.04
CA SER A 186 5.07 -7.64 -15.39
C SER A 186 6.43 -6.93 -15.50
N ILE A 187 6.55 -5.70 -15.01
CA ILE A 187 7.81 -4.94 -15.01
C ILE A 187 8.91 -5.71 -14.23
N LEU A 188 8.57 -6.21 -13.04
CA LEU A 188 9.50 -6.95 -12.18
C LEU A 188 9.90 -8.30 -12.77
N SER A 189 8.95 -9.03 -13.37
CA SER A 189 9.21 -10.31 -14.02
C SER A 189 10.14 -10.15 -15.22
N ASN A 190 9.90 -9.13 -16.06
CA ASN A 190 10.74 -8.84 -17.23
C ASN A 190 12.17 -8.44 -16.84
N HIS A 191 12.35 -7.75 -15.71
CA HIS A 191 13.67 -7.41 -15.19
C HIS A 191 14.41 -8.64 -14.65
N THR A 192 13.71 -9.52 -13.92
CA THR A 192 14.28 -10.78 -13.39
C THR A 192 14.75 -11.72 -14.50
N ILE A 193 14.09 -11.72 -15.66
CA ILE A 193 14.49 -12.54 -16.82
C ILE A 193 15.74 -11.99 -17.52
N GLN A 194 16.02 -10.68 -17.41
CA GLN A 194 17.17 -10.03 -18.05
C GLN A 194 18.48 -10.13 -17.26
N ASP A 195 18.45 -10.62 -16.01
CA ASP A 195 19.63 -10.74 -15.15
C ASP A 195 19.95 -12.21 -14.79
N PRO A 196 20.47 -13.04 -15.74
CA PRO A 196 20.73 -14.46 -15.53
C PRO A 196 21.94 -14.78 -14.64
N ASN A 197 22.68 -13.78 -14.12
CA ASN A 197 23.96 -13.99 -13.44
C ASN A 197 23.91 -14.01 -11.90
N LEU A 198 22.75 -13.83 -11.27
CA LEU A 198 22.62 -13.98 -9.80
C LEU A 198 22.49 -15.43 -9.33
N GLY A 199 22.56 -16.41 -10.24
CA GLY A 199 22.46 -17.85 -9.95
C GLY A 199 23.77 -18.64 -9.99
N LYS A 200 24.94 -18.00 -10.14
CA LYS A 200 26.24 -18.71 -10.12
C LYS A 200 27.25 -18.02 -9.21
N SER A 201 27.18 -18.33 -7.91
CA SER A 201 28.38 -18.43 -7.07
C SER A 201 28.15 -19.45 -5.95
N SER A 202 28.25 -20.73 -6.32
CA SER A 202 28.75 -21.75 -5.41
C SER A 202 29.72 -22.63 -6.20
N SER A 203 31.02 -22.50 -5.87
CA SER A 203 32.08 -23.52 -5.95
C SER A 203 33.43 -22.86 -6.19
N GLU A 204 34.17 -22.61 -5.12
CA GLU A 204 35.58 -22.97 -4.95
C GLU A 204 35.93 -22.94 -3.46
#